data_AF-A0A0R2GZQ9-F1
#
_entry.id   AF-A0A0R2GZQ9-F1
#
_cell.length_a   1.000
_cell.length_b   1.000
_cell.length_c   1.000
_cell.angle_alpha   90.00
_cell.angle_beta   90.00
_cell.angle_gamma   90.00
#
_symmetry.space_group_name_H-M   'P 1'
#
loop_
_entity.id
_entity.type
_entity.pdbx_description
1 polymer ?
#
loop_
_entity_poly.entity_id
_entity_poly.type
_entity_poly.pdbx_seq_one_letter_code
_entity_poly.pdbx_strand_id
1 'polypeptide(L)'
;MELTLDELKDLIQTLDASSLREFSVNEGEYTLHLSRNEAPTVVTQTQTPAGPAPESAPVTDAPVVEPAGTYITAPLVGTVYLRPNPDAEPFVQVGGHVNAGDQVALIEAMKLMTPIKSDVSGTIKQVLVADEDMVDYEMNLFEIIPD
;
A
#
# COMPACT_ATOMS: atom_id res chain seq x y z
N MET A 1 0.05 -27.18 1.20
CA MET A 1 -0.99 -28.13 0.75
C MET A 1 -0.93 -28.18 -0.76
N GLU A 2 -0.98 -29.35 -1.40
CA GLU A 2 -0.94 -29.43 -2.87
C GLU A 2 -2.38 -29.27 -3.37
N LEU A 3 -2.78 -28.06 -3.74
CA LEU A 3 -4.13 -27.75 -4.25
C LEU A 3 -4.37 -28.51 -5.55
N THR A 4 -5.34 -29.41 -5.56
CA THR A 4 -5.68 -30.19 -6.75
C THR A 4 -6.56 -29.38 -7.71
N LEU A 5 -6.55 -29.75 -9.00
CA LEU A 5 -7.33 -29.06 -10.04
C LEU A 5 -8.85 -29.10 -9.78
N ASP A 6 -9.32 -30.13 -9.07
CA ASP A 6 -10.72 -30.29 -8.68
C ASP A 6 -11.11 -29.34 -7.53
N GLU A 7 -10.23 -29.13 -6.55
CA GLU A 7 -10.43 -28.16 -5.46
C GLU A 7 -10.44 -26.72 -5.98
N LEU A 8 -9.59 -26.40 -6.96
CA LEU A 8 -9.60 -25.08 -7.60
C LEU A 8 -10.92 -24.79 -8.32
N LYS A 9 -11.52 -25.80 -8.97
CA LYS A 9 -12.82 -25.65 -9.64
C LYS A 9 -13.96 -25.44 -8.66
N ASP A 10 -13.95 -26.16 -7.54
CA ASP A 10 -14.92 -25.99 -6.46
C ASP A 10 -14.84 -24.58 -5.86
N LEU A 11 -13.62 -24.07 -5.65
CA LEU A 11 -13.39 -22.70 -5.18
C LEU A 11 -13.92 -21.64 -6.15
N ILE A 12 -13.70 -21.81 -7.46
CA ILE A 12 -14.23 -20.89 -8.48
C ILE A 12 -15.76 -20.92 -8.50
N GLN A 13 -16.39 -22.10 -8.44
CA GLN A 13 -17.86 -22.21 -8.41
C GLN A 13 -18.45 -21.63 -7.12
N THR A 14 -17.79 -21.84 -5.99
CA THR A 14 -18.17 -21.26 -4.70
C THR A 14 -18.04 -19.73 -4.73
N LEU A 15 -16.98 -19.20 -5.35
CA LEU A 15 -16.82 -17.77 -5.55
C LEU A 15 -17.97 -17.24 -6.42
N ASP A 16 -18.30 -17.90 -7.53
CA ASP A 16 -19.39 -17.48 -8.42
C ASP A 16 -20.75 -17.43 -7.72
N ALA A 17 -21.08 -18.45 -6.91
CA ALA A 17 -22.30 -18.50 -6.11
C ALA A 17 -22.32 -17.53 -4.92
N SER A 18 -21.16 -17.05 -4.47
CA SER A 18 -21.03 -16.09 -3.38
C SER A 18 -21.23 -14.65 -3.85
N SER A 19 -21.29 -13.69 -2.93
CA SER A 19 -21.28 -12.24 -3.25
C SER A 19 -19.86 -11.64 -3.28
N LEU A 20 -18.82 -12.48 -3.16
CA LEU A 20 -17.40 -12.09 -3.05
C LEU A 20 -16.80 -11.64 -4.38
N ARG A 21 -16.44 -10.37 -4.51
CA ARG A 21 -15.85 -9.83 -5.75
C ARG A 21 -14.38 -10.20 -5.94
N GLU A 22 -13.67 -10.41 -4.85
CA GLU A 22 -12.23 -10.70 -4.82
C GLU A 22 -11.94 -11.66 -3.67
N PHE A 23 -10.98 -12.56 -3.88
CA PHE A 23 -10.53 -13.54 -2.90
C PHE A 23 -9.03 -13.79 -3.07
N SER A 24 -8.29 -13.62 -1.99
CA SER A 24 -6.83 -13.74 -1.98
C SER A 24 -6.41 -14.61 -0.80
N VAL A 25 -5.64 -15.66 -1.06
CA VAL A 25 -5.11 -16.54 -0.03
C VAL A 25 -3.62 -16.79 -0.26
N ASN A 26 -2.85 -16.71 0.82
CA ASN A 26 -1.44 -17.01 0.84
C ASN A 26 -1.20 -18.24 1.72
N GLU A 27 -0.60 -19.28 1.14
CA GLU A 27 -0.18 -20.48 1.87
C GLU A 27 1.28 -20.82 1.54
N GLY A 28 2.19 -20.40 2.42
CA GLY A 28 3.63 -20.62 2.25
C GLY A 28 4.18 -19.82 1.07
N GLU A 29 4.67 -20.51 0.03
CA GLU A 29 5.19 -19.87 -1.19
C GLU A 29 4.09 -19.63 -2.25
N TYR A 30 2.86 -20.04 -1.99
CA TYR A 30 1.77 -19.96 -2.97
C TYR A 30 0.83 -18.80 -2.65
N THR A 31 0.61 -17.92 -3.62
CA THR A 31 -0.41 -16.87 -3.56
C THR A 31 -1.46 -17.13 -4.63
N LEU A 32 -2.72 -17.26 -4.21
CA LEU A 32 -3.86 -17.47 -5.09
C LEU A 32 -4.77 -16.26 -5.02
N HIS A 33 -5.00 -15.63 -6.17
CA HIS A 33 -5.81 -14.42 -6.33
C HIS A 33 -6.94 -14.69 -7.33
N LEU A 34 -8.19 -14.54 -6.89
CA LEU A 34 -9.38 -14.66 -7.74
C LEU A 34 -10.17 -13.35 -7.72
N SER A 35 -10.54 -12.85 -8.91
CA SER A 35 -11.35 -11.64 -9.05
C SER A 35 -12.47 -11.87 -10.07
N ARG A 36 -13.69 -11.43 -9.73
CA ARG A 36 -14.85 -11.37 -10.63
C ARG A 36 -14.99 -10.01 -11.32
N ASN A 37 -14.00 -9.14 -11.16
CA ASN A 37 -14.05 -7.83 -11.78
C ASN A 37 -13.86 -7.96 -13.30
N GLU A 38 -14.86 -7.57 -14.08
CA GLU A 38 -14.70 -7.36 -15.51
C GLU A 38 -13.69 -6.21 -15.69
N ALA A 39 -12.57 -6.46 -16.37
CA ALA A 39 -11.58 -5.43 -16.64
C ALA A 39 -12.27 -4.23 -17.33
N PRO A 40 -12.28 -3.03 -16.73
CA PRO A 40 -12.92 -1.89 -17.36
C PRO A 40 -12.10 -1.46 -18.57
N THR A 41 -12.74 -1.58 -19.73
CA THR A 41 -12.31 -0.95 -20.98
C THR A 41 -12.15 0.56 -20.75
N VAL A 42 -10.98 1.06 -21.10
CA VAL A 42 -10.57 2.46 -20.92
C VAL A 42 -11.44 3.33 -21.84
N VAL A 43 -12.50 3.94 -21.29
CA VAL A 43 -13.30 4.95 -22.01
C VAL A 43 -12.63 6.30 -21.78
N THR A 44 -11.88 6.75 -22.77
CA THR A 44 -11.39 8.14 -22.82
C THR A 44 -12.58 9.06 -23.03
N GLN A 45 -12.95 9.86 -22.03
CA GLN A 45 -13.92 10.93 -22.22
C GLN A 45 -13.35 12.28 -21.76
N THR A 46 -13.51 13.23 -22.68
CA THR A 46 -12.91 14.55 -22.77
C THR A 46 -13.35 15.53 -21.69
N GLN A 47 -12.39 16.38 -21.32
CA GLN A 47 -12.46 17.50 -20.37
C GLN A 47 -13.52 18.54 -20.71
N THR A 48 -14.13 19.19 -19.70
CA THR A 48 -14.65 20.57 -19.75
C THR A 48 -14.69 21.15 -18.32
N PRO A 49 -14.21 22.39 -18.06
CA PRO A 49 -14.12 22.96 -16.70
C PRO A 49 -15.21 24.00 -16.37
N ALA A 50 -15.35 24.25 -15.05
CA ALA A 50 -15.69 25.50 -14.34
C ALA A 50 -16.99 25.54 -13.50
N GLY A 51 -16.85 25.91 -12.21
CA GLY A 51 -17.91 26.44 -11.34
C GLY A 51 -17.70 26.19 -9.82
N PRO A 52 -17.70 27.22 -8.93
CA PRO A 52 -17.22 27.10 -7.55
C PRO A 52 -18.28 26.75 -6.47
N ALA A 53 -17.75 26.28 -5.33
CA ALA A 53 -18.29 25.78 -4.04
C ALA A 53 -19.29 26.71 -3.28
N PRO A 54 -19.84 26.38 -2.06
CA PRO A 54 -19.47 25.31 -1.10
C PRO A 54 -20.62 24.60 -0.31
N GLU A 55 -20.25 23.56 0.47
CA GLU A 55 -20.45 23.40 1.94
C GLU A 55 -20.84 21.99 2.46
N SER A 56 -19.95 21.45 3.31
CA SER A 56 -20.01 20.42 4.37
C SER A 56 -21.01 19.25 4.38
N ALA A 57 -20.45 18.03 4.30
CA ALA A 57 -20.85 16.84 5.06
C ALA A 57 -19.63 15.90 5.19
N PRO A 58 -19.50 15.08 6.25
CA PRO A 58 -18.25 14.39 6.57
C PRO A 58 -17.96 13.31 5.52
N VAL A 59 -16.79 13.42 4.91
CA VAL A 59 -16.25 12.40 3.99
C VAL A 59 -15.87 11.17 4.82
N THR A 60 -16.66 10.11 4.66
CA THR A 60 -16.14 8.74 4.73
C THR A 60 -14.89 8.69 3.86
N ASP A 61 -13.81 8.17 4.43
CA ASP A 61 -12.55 7.86 3.77
C ASP A 61 -12.82 6.85 2.64
N ALA A 62 -13.27 7.36 1.50
CA ALA A 62 -13.21 6.69 0.23
C ALA A 62 -11.79 6.89 -0.27
N PRO A 63 -11.13 5.84 -0.81
CA PRO A 63 -9.75 5.95 -1.24
C PRO A 63 -9.68 7.04 -2.29
N VAL A 64 -9.04 8.15 -1.94
CA VAL A 64 -8.60 9.14 -2.90
C VAL A 64 -7.61 8.39 -3.79
N VAL A 65 -8.04 8.06 -5.00
CA VAL A 65 -7.12 7.54 -6.02
C VAL A 65 -6.30 8.75 -6.46
N GLU A 66 -5.30 9.09 -5.66
CA GLU A 66 -4.28 10.07 -5.99
C GLU A 66 -3.52 9.58 -7.24
N PRO A 67 -3.00 10.48 -8.08
CA PRO A 67 -2.19 10.12 -9.24
C PRO A 67 -1.09 9.14 -8.83
N ALA A 68 -0.73 8.19 -9.71
CA ALA A 68 0.27 7.15 -9.45
C ALA A 68 1.61 7.74 -8.95
N GLY A 69 1.71 7.92 -7.63
CA GLY A 69 2.91 8.34 -6.94
C GLY A 69 3.90 7.18 -6.89
N THR A 70 5.19 7.51 -6.75
CA THR A 70 6.18 6.51 -6.37
C THR A 70 6.13 6.37 -4.86
N TYR A 71 5.89 5.16 -4.36
CA TYR A 71 5.74 4.90 -2.93
C TYR A 71 6.83 3.95 -2.44
N ILE A 72 7.27 4.17 -1.20
CA ILE A 72 7.99 3.15 -0.42
C ILE A 72 6.94 2.47 0.47
N THR A 73 6.84 1.15 0.36
CA THR A 73 5.81 0.35 1.03
C THR A 73 6.38 -0.51 2.14
N ALA A 74 5.52 -1.01 3.03
CA ALA A 74 5.89 -1.95 4.07
C ALA A 74 6.10 -3.36 3.48
N PRO A 75 7.30 -3.96 3.59
CA PRO A 75 7.57 -5.31 3.08
C PRO A 75 7.05 -6.41 4.01
N LEU A 76 6.53 -6.05 5.19
CA LEU A 76 6.05 -6.96 6.22
C LEU A 76 5.05 -6.27 7.14
N VAL A 77 4.18 -7.07 7.77
CA VAL A 77 3.22 -6.60 8.78
C VAL A 77 3.93 -6.37 10.10
N GLY A 78 3.70 -5.22 10.75
CA GLY A 78 4.29 -4.93 12.05
C GLY A 78 4.09 -3.48 12.51
N THR A 79 4.86 -3.08 13.52
CA THR A 79 4.87 -1.71 14.03
C THR A 79 5.95 -0.90 13.35
N VAL A 80 5.61 0.20 12.67
CA VAL A 80 6.57 1.09 12.01
C VAL A 80 7.16 2.09 13.00
N TYR A 81 8.47 2.32 12.90
CA TYR A 81 9.18 3.36 13.65
C TYR A 81 9.90 4.26 12.65
N LEU A 82 9.65 5.56 12.73
CA LEU A 82 10.23 6.57 11.87
C LEU A 82 11.59 7.07 12.39
N ARG A 83 12.00 6.60 13.57
CA ARG A 83 13.25 6.97 14.24
C ARG A 83 13.97 5.72 14.76
N PRO A 84 15.30 5.77 14.94
CA PRO A 84 16.06 4.65 15.47
C PRO A 84 15.87 4.44 16.98
N ASN A 85 15.41 5.47 17.71
CA ASN A 85 15.05 5.43 19.12
C ASN A 85 14.22 6.70 19.48
N PRO A 86 13.53 6.74 20.63
CA PRO A 86 12.59 7.80 20.99
C PRO A 86 13.18 9.22 21.02
N ASP A 87 14.46 9.34 21.36
CA ASP A 87 15.17 10.62 21.52
C ASP A 87 15.92 11.05 20.25
N ALA A 88 15.92 10.21 19.21
CA ALA A 88 16.62 10.50 17.95
C ALA A 88 15.73 11.25 16.96
N GLU A 89 16.39 11.90 16.00
CA GLU A 89 15.72 12.47 14.83
C GLU A 89 15.16 11.35 13.92
N PRO A 90 14.09 11.64 13.16
CA PRO A 90 13.60 10.73 12.13
C PRO A 90 14.66 10.36 11.11
N PHE A 91 14.57 9.15 10.57
CA PHE A 91 15.43 8.71 9.47
C PHE A 91 15.32 9.66 8.26
N VAL A 92 14.11 10.14 7.99
CA VAL A 92 13.79 11.04 6.88
C VAL A 92 12.73 12.06 7.29
N GLN A 93 12.68 13.18 6.56
CA GLN A 93 11.71 14.25 6.76
C GLN A 93 11.15 14.68 5.40
N VAL A 94 9.94 15.26 5.39
CA VAL A 94 9.34 15.82 4.17
C VAL A 94 10.26 16.90 3.58
N GLY A 95 10.48 16.83 2.27
CA GLY A 95 11.44 17.67 1.55
C GLY A 95 12.89 17.17 1.61
N GLY A 96 13.17 16.15 2.42
CA GLY A 96 14.47 15.47 2.46
C GLY A 96 14.70 14.61 1.23
N HIS A 97 15.95 14.51 0.79
CA HIS A 97 16.36 13.64 -0.30
C HIS A 97 16.83 12.27 0.23
N VAL A 98 16.47 11.20 -0.46
CA VAL A 98 16.87 9.81 -0.15
C VAL A 98 17.43 9.15 -1.40
N ASN A 99 18.40 8.25 -1.22
CA ASN A 99 18.92 7.40 -2.29
C ASN A 99 18.34 5.99 -2.19
N ALA A 100 18.33 5.28 -3.30
CA ALA A 100 18.08 3.84 -3.28
C ALA A 100 19.09 3.14 -2.34
N GLY A 101 18.57 2.36 -1.39
CA GLY A 101 19.31 1.68 -0.34
C GLY A 101 19.39 2.41 1.00
N ASP A 102 19.04 3.71 1.05
CA ASP A 102 19.01 4.46 2.31
C ASP A 102 17.90 3.95 3.22
N GLN A 103 18.20 3.85 4.52
CA GLN A 103 17.21 3.43 5.51
C GLN A 103 16.25 4.59 5.82
N VAL A 104 14.95 4.33 5.66
CA VAL A 104 13.89 5.33 5.82
C VAL A 104 12.96 5.06 7.01
N ALA A 105 12.90 3.82 7.49
CA ALA A 105 12.12 3.42 8.66
C ALA A 105 12.67 2.12 9.28
N LEU A 106 12.10 1.70 10.40
CA LEU A 106 12.20 0.37 10.98
C LEU A 106 10.80 -0.24 11.07
N ILE A 107 10.65 -1.53 10.87
CA ILE A 107 9.41 -2.24 11.24
C ILE A 107 9.76 -3.33 12.26
N GLU A 108 9.02 -3.37 13.36
CA GLU A 108 9.06 -4.44 14.34
C GLU A 108 8.02 -5.50 14.03
N ALA A 109 8.47 -6.72 13.80
CA ALA A 109 7.61 -7.89 13.70
C ALA A 109 8.17 -9.03 14.55
N MET A 110 7.35 -9.54 15.47
CA MET A 110 7.74 -10.65 16.37
C MET A 110 9.06 -10.37 17.14
N LYS A 111 9.26 -9.13 17.61
CA LYS A 111 10.49 -8.63 18.28
C LYS A 111 11.73 -8.53 17.40
N LEU A 112 11.61 -8.71 16.08
CA LEU A 112 12.67 -8.46 15.13
C LEU A 112 12.51 -7.04 14.56
N MET A 113 13.56 -6.22 14.69
CA MET A 113 13.61 -4.88 14.10
C MET A 113 14.23 -4.97 12.70
N THR A 114 13.42 -4.77 11.67
CA THR A 114 13.85 -4.85 10.27
C THR A 114 13.97 -3.45 9.66
N PRO A 115 15.16 -3.05 9.16
CA PRO A 115 15.32 -1.76 8.51
C PRO A 115 14.62 -1.74 7.16
N ILE A 116 13.84 -0.68 6.91
CA ILE A 116 13.18 -0.43 5.64
C ILE A 116 14.07 0.50 4.83
N LYS A 117 14.37 0.09 3.60
CA LYS A 117 15.22 0.83 2.68
C LYS A 117 14.41 1.39 1.54
N SER A 118 14.81 2.54 1.00
CA SER A 118 14.23 3.06 -0.22
C SER A 118 14.66 2.22 -1.42
N ASP A 119 13.73 1.85 -2.30
CA ASP A 119 14.05 1.21 -3.58
C ASP A 119 14.37 2.23 -4.69
N VAL A 120 14.12 3.50 -4.44
CA VAL A 120 14.27 4.60 -5.40
C VAL A 120 15.06 5.77 -4.81
N SER A 121 15.68 6.56 -5.67
CA SER A 121 16.23 7.87 -5.29
C SER A 121 15.21 8.97 -5.57
N GLY A 122 15.13 9.99 -4.70
CA GLY A 122 14.22 11.10 -4.88
C GLY A 122 13.99 11.92 -3.60
N THR A 123 12.96 12.76 -3.61
CA THR A 123 12.58 13.62 -2.48
C THR A 123 11.32 13.10 -1.78
N ILE A 124 11.34 13.04 -0.44
CA ILE A 124 10.15 12.71 0.37
C ILE A 124 9.08 13.79 0.15
N LYS A 125 7.98 13.43 -0.51
CA LYS A 125 6.83 14.33 -0.69
C LYS A 125 5.95 14.32 0.55
N GLN A 126 5.64 13.14 1.07
CA GLN A 126 4.78 12.94 2.23
C GLN A 126 5.19 11.70 3.02
N VAL A 127 4.93 11.74 4.33
CA VAL A 127 4.97 10.58 5.22
C VAL A 127 3.52 10.20 5.49
N LEU A 128 3.14 8.95 5.21
CA LEU A 128 1.76 8.48 5.16
C LEU A 128 1.32 7.72 6.42
N VAL A 129 2.26 7.51 7.36
CA VAL A 129 2.07 6.79 8.61
C VAL A 129 2.61 7.62 9.79
N ALA A 130 2.10 7.39 11.00
CA ALA A 130 2.69 7.93 12.21
C ALA A 130 3.77 7.00 12.79
N ASP A 131 4.58 7.55 13.68
CA ASP A 131 5.54 6.78 14.48
C ASP A 131 4.76 5.81 15.40
N GLU A 132 5.21 4.56 15.46
CA GLU A 132 4.60 3.46 16.23
C GLU A 132 3.25 2.95 15.70
N ASP A 133 2.87 3.28 14.46
CA ASP A 133 1.65 2.76 13.84
C ASP A 133 1.77 1.27 13.44
N MET A 134 0.63 0.58 13.43
CA MET A 134 0.52 -0.75 12.84
C MET A 134 0.40 -0.61 11.32
N VAL A 135 1.25 -1.33 10.59
CA VAL A 135 1.25 -1.36 9.13
C VAL A 135 1.07 -2.77 8.61
N ASP A 136 0.33 -2.90 7.52
CA ASP A 136 0.12 -4.16 6.80
C ASP A 136 1.11 -4.31 5.64
N TYR A 137 1.20 -5.52 5.09
CA TYR A 137 2.00 -5.79 3.89
C TYR A 137 1.55 -4.89 2.72
N GLU A 138 2.53 -4.31 2.02
CA GLU A 138 2.35 -3.38 0.90
C GLU A 138 1.62 -2.06 1.25
N MET A 139 1.45 -1.74 2.53
CA MET A 139 0.94 -0.44 2.94
C MET A 139 1.94 0.67 2.59
N ASN A 140 1.46 1.77 2.00
CA ASN A 140 2.30 2.91 1.65
C ASN A 140 2.81 3.63 2.91
N LEU A 141 4.13 3.78 3.05
CA LEU A 141 4.77 4.47 4.17
C LEU A 141 5.17 5.89 3.80
N PHE A 142 5.71 6.06 2.59
CA PHE A 142 6.21 7.34 2.08
C PHE A 142 5.81 7.54 0.64
N GLU A 143 5.48 8.77 0.27
CA GLU A 143 5.35 9.21 -1.12
C GLU A 143 6.63 9.93 -1.54
N ILE A 144 7.19 9.55 -2.69
CA ILE A 144 8.46 10.03 -3.22
C ILE A 144 8.24 10.72 -4.57
N ILE A 145 8.92 11.86 -4.77
CA ILE A 145 9.14 12.44 -6.10
C ILE A 145 10.49 11.90 -6.59
N PRO A 146 10.52 10.96 -7.54
CA PRO A 146 11.78 10.41 -8.06
C PRO A 146 12.59 11.48 -8.80
N ASP A 147 13.91 11.33 -8.82
CA ASP A 147 14.83 12.18 -9.59
C ASP A 147 14.68 12.06 -11.12
#